data_AF-A0A173DW95-F1
#
_entry.id   AF-A0A173DW95-F1
#
_cell.length_a   1.000
_cell.length_b   1.000
_cell.length_c   1.000
_cell.angle_alpha   90.00
_cell.angle_beta   90.00
_cell.angle_gamma   90.00
#
_symmetry.space_group_name_H-M   'P 1'
#
loop_
_entity.id
_entity.type
_entity.pdbx_description
1 polymer ?
#
loop_
_entity_poly.entity_id
_entity_poly.type
_entity_poly.pdbx_seq_one_letter_code
_entity_poly.pdbx_strand_id
1 'polypeptide(L)' 'MASQCPVKDAWPELIGTNGDIAAGIIETENANVKAIVLKKGSPMTMEYNLCRVLVF' A
#
# COMPACT_ATOMS: atom_id res chain seq x y z
N MET A 1 -9.91 20.35 2.00
CA MET A 1 -11.07 19.45 2.23
C MET A 1 -10.75 18.16 1.51
N ALA A 2 -10.47 17.00 2.10
CA ALA A 2 -10.24 16.62 3.49
C ALA A 2 -8.95 15.77 3.50
N SER A 3 -8.04 16.02 4.44
CA SER A 3 -6.94 15.12 4.75
C SER A 3 -7.53 13.86 5.37
N GLN A 4 -7.99 12.93 4.53
CA GLN A 4 -8.54 11.65 4.93
C GLN A 4 -7.84 10.54 4.16
N CYS A 5 -6.65 10.18 4.63
CA CYS A 5 -6.25 8.78 4.57
C CYS A 5 -5.97 8.27 5.97
N PRO A 6 -6.94 7.52 6.50
CA PRO A 6 -6.62 6.60 7.59
C PRO A 6 -7.52 5.35 7.63
N VAL A 7 -6.98 4.27 8.19
CA VAL A 7 -7.62 3.30 9.13
C VAL A 7 -6.51 2.39 9.66
N LYS A 8 -5.55 2.03 8.80
CA LYS A 8 -4.42 1.15 9.09
C LYS A 8 -3.25 1.55 8.20
N ASP A 9 -2.09 1.79 8.81
CA ASP A 9 -0.87 2.27 8.14
C ASP A 9 0.13 1.17 7.83
N ALA A 10 -0.08 -0.04 8.37
CA ALA A 10 0.84 -1.16 8.22
C ALA A 10 0.10 -2.50 8.20
N TRP A 11 0.61 -3.42 7.37
CA TRP A 11 0.17 -4.81 7.29
C TRP A 11 1.36 -5.76 7.50
N PRO A 12 1.91 -5.84 8.73
CA PRO A 12 3.00 -6.76 9.04
C PRO A 12 2.64 -8.24 8.78
N GLU A 13 1.36 -8.59 8.80
CA GLU A 13 0.84 -9.93 8.51
C GLU A 13 1.00 -10.35 7.04
N LEU A 14 1.19 -9.40 6.12
CA LEU A 14 1.38 -9.67 4.69
C LEU A 14 2.85 -9.91 4.32
N ILE A 15 3.78 -9.74 5.27
CA ILE A 15 5.20 -9.99 5.05
C ILE A 15 5.42 -11.47 4.72
N GLY A 16 5.97 -11.74 3.54
CA GLY A 16 6.17 -13.11 3.01
C GLY A 16 5.04 -13.62 2.12
N THR A 17 3.96 -12.86 1.94
CA THR A 17 2.90 -13.14 0.98
C THR A 17 3.28 -12.57 -0.41
N ASN A 18 2.71 -13.12 -1.47
CA ASN A 18 2.92 -12.58 -2.82
C ASN A 18 2.41 -11.13 -2.91
N GLY A 19 3.15 -10.25 -3.60
CA GLY A 19 2.87 -8.82 -3.67
C GLY A 19 1.49 -8.50 -4.26
N ASP A 20 1.06 -9.24 -5.28
CA ASP A 20 -0.27 -9.09 -5.89
C ASP A 20 -1.41 -9.45 -4.92
N ILE A 21 -1.20 -10.49 -4.10
CA ILE A 21 -2.18 -10.92 -3.08
C ILE A 21 -2.22 -9.89 -1.95
N ALA A 22 -1.05 -9.43 -1.50
CA ALA A 22 -0.95 -8.40 -0.47
C ALA A 22 -1.63 -7.11 -0.92
N ALA A 23 -1.45 -6.69 -2.17
CA ALA A 23 -2.12 -5.53 -2.74
C ALA A 23 -3.66 -5.67 -2.70
N GLY A 24 -4.18 -6.82 -3.13
CA GLY A 24 -5.61 -7.09 -3.08
C GLY A 24 -6.18 -7.07 -1.67
N ILE A 25 -5.46 -7.60 -0.67
CA ILE A 25 -5.88 -7.57 0.73
C ILE A 25 -5.89 -6.13 1.26
N ILE A 26 -4.86 -5.34 0.95
CA ILE A 26 -4.75 -3.93 1.38
C ILE A 26 -5.91 -3.10 0.82
N GLU A 27 -6.21 -3.21 -0.48
CA GLU A 27 -7.31 -2.48 -1.13
C GLU A 27 -8.69 -2.97 -0.63
N THR A 28 -8.80 -4.24 -0.25
CA THR A 28 -10.04 -4.81 0.34
C THR A 28 -10.27 -4.34 1.77
N GLU A 29 -9.23 -4.35 2.61
CA GLU A 29 -9.29 -3.87 3.99
C GLU A 29 -9.50 -2.37 4.07
N ASN A 30 -8.91 -1.61 3.14
CA ASN A 30 -9.01 -0.16 3.14
C ASN A 30 -9.13 0.36 1.70
N ALA A 31 -10.37 0.55 1.26
CA ALA A 31 -10.69 1.10 -0.05
C ALA A 31 -10.24 2.55 -0.26
N ASN A 32 -9.76 3.24 0.79
CA ASN A 32 -9.20 4.59 0.66
C ASN A 32 -7.70 4.58 0.32
N VAL A 33 -7.03 3.43 0.41
CA VAL A 33 -5.62 3.31 0.02
C VAL A 33 -5.48 2.56 -1.30
N LYS A 34 -4.47 2.94 -2.07
CA LYS A 34 -4.07 2.27 -3.30
C LYS A 34 -2.78 1.50 -3.05
N ALA A 35 -2.83 0.20 -3.25
CA ALA A 35 -1.65 -0.66 -3.16
C ALA A 35 -0.90 -0.66 -4.49
N ILE A 36 0.42 -0.44 -4.44
CA ILE A 36 1.29 -0.50 -5.61
C ILE A 36 2.37 -1.53 -5.35
N VAL A 37 2.36 -2.59 -6.17
CA VAL A 37 3.40 -3.63 -6.15
C VAL A 37 4.60 -3.12 -6.94
N LEU A 38 5.75 -3.04 -6.28
CA LEU A 38 7.01 -2.64 -6.89
C LEU A 38 8.03 -3.75 -6.68
N LYS A 39 8.84 -4.02 -7.71
CA LYS A 39 10.00 -4.88 -7.52
C LYS A 39 11.05 -4.12 -6.71
N LYS A 40 11.70 -4.84 -5.80
CA LYS A 40 12.85 -4.32 -5.07
C LYS A 40 13.90 -3.78 -6.06
N GLY A 41 14.20 -2.48 -5.96
CA GLY A 41 15.13 -1.78 -6.84
C GLY A 41 14.49 -1.01 -8.01
N SER A 42 13.17 -1.08 -8.20
CA SER A 42 12.47 -0.21 -9.15
C SER A 42 12.50 1.26 -8.67
N PRO A 43 12.74 2.22 -9.58
CA PRO A 43 12.68 3.64 -9.25
C PRO A 43 11.26 4.00 -8.80
N MET A 44 11.14 4.60 -7.62
CA MET A 44 9.86 4.99 -7.05
C MET A 44 9.75 6.51 -6.98
N THR A 45 8.61 7.05 -7.39
CA THR A 45 8.27 8.46 -7.18
C THR A 45 8.09 8.75 -5.69
N MET A 46 8.97 9.54 -5.10
CA MET A 46 8.98 9.93 -3.67
C MET A 46 7.90 10.98 -3.31
N GLU A 47 6.77 11.01 -4.02
CA GLU A 47 5.67 11.89 -3.62
C GLU A 47 5.01 11.39 -2.33
N TYR A 48 4.91 12.28 -1.35
CA TYR A 48 4.27 11.97 -0.07
C TYR A 48 2.76 11.92 -0.28
N ASN A 49 2.22 10.70 -0.34
CA ASN A 49 0.81 10.46 -0.54
C ASN A 49 0.32 9.48 0.53
N LEU A 50 -0.45 9.99 1.49
CA LEU A 50 -0.98 9.24 2.63
C LEU A 50 -1.90 8.08 2.21
N CYS A 51 -2.42 8.13 0.98
CA CYS A 51 -3.32 7.12 0.42
C CYS A 51 -2.62 6.05 -0.40
N ARG A 52 -1.29 5.99 -0.37
CA ARG A 52 -0.52 5.07 -1.19
C ARG A 52 0.29 4.13 -0.31
N VAL A 53 0.07 2.83 -0.51
CA VAL A 53 0.81 1.76 0.17
C VAL A 53 1.69 1.06 -0.86
N LEU A 54 2.96 0.83 -0.50
CA LEU A 54 3.92 0.15 -1.35
C LEU A 54 4.10 -1.28 -0.87
N VAL A 55 4.09 -2.20 -1.82
CA VAL A 55 4.36 -3.61 -1.57
C VAL A 55 5.64 -3.97 -2.32
N PHE A 56 6.63 -4.51 -1.59
CA PHE A 56 7.97 -4.84 -2.09
C PHE A 56 8.23 -6.35 -2.07
#